data_AF-A0A1J6IA38-F1
#
_entry.id   AF-A0A1J6IA38-F1
#
_cell.length_a   1.000
_cell.length_b   1.000
_cell.length_c   1.000
_cell.angle_alpha   90.00
_cell.angle_beta   90.00
_cell.angle_gamma   90.00
#
_symmetry.space_group_name_H-M   'P 1'
#
loop_
_entity.id
_entity.type
_entity.pdbx_description
1 polymer ?
#
loop_
_entity_poly.entity_id
_entity_poly.type
_entity_poly.pdbx_seq_one_letter_code
_entity_poly.pdbx_strand_id
1 'polypeptide(L)'
;MAYRSSILVLLLFLSAALSSSVADMSILTYDENHHMNSQSTNWRTDAEVLALYESWLVQHGKSYNALHEKDKRFQIFKDNLKYIDEQNAMPDWTYKLGLTRFADLTNEEYRSMYLGTKIDGPRKLSKNKSDRYAPKVGDILPESVDWREKGVLVGVKDQGQCGELLRSFSF
;
A
#
# COMPACT_ATOMS: atom_id res chain seq x y z
N MET A 1 27.76 -42.57 -14.39
CA MET A 1 28.12 -41.17 -14.01
C MET A 1 27.18 -40.14 -14.66
N ALA A 2 25.88 -40.43 -14.81
CA ALA A 2 24.92 -39.56 -15.53
C ALA A 2 23.73 -39.08 -14.67
N TYR A 3 23.58 -39.60 -13.45
CA TYR A 3 22.45 -39.33 -12.55
C TYR A 3 22.72 -38.20 -11.55
N ARG A 4 23.99 -37.79 -11.38
CA ARG A 4 24.38 -36.71 -10.46
C ARG A 4 24.16 -35.30 -11.03
N SER A 5 24.23 -35.13 -12.35
CA SER A 5 23.97 -33.84 -13.00
C SER A 5 22.47 -33.53 -13.17
N SER A 6 21.61 -34.54 -13.34
CA SER A 6 20.16 -34.32 -13.52
C SER A 6 19.44 -33.86 -12.25
N ILE A 7 19.92 -34.23 -11.07
CA ILE A 7 19.33 -33.81 -9.79
C ILE A 7 19.66 -32.33 -9.51
N LEU A 8 20.85 -31.86 -9.87
CA LEU A 8 21.26 -30.47 -9.70
C LEU A 8 20.49 -29.51 -10.61
N VAL A 9 20.13 -29.95 -11.82
CA VAL A 9 19.29 -29.16 -12.74
C VAL A 9 17.86 -29.08 -12.20
N LEU A 10 17.32 -30.16 -11.64
CA LEU A 10 15.98 -30.16 -11.02
C LEU A 10 15.89 -29.29 -9.75
N LEU A 11 16.98 -29.18 -8.98
CA LEU A 11 17.05 -28.30 -7.81
C LEU A 11 17.24 -26.81 -8.18
N LEU A 12 17.82 -26.51 -9.34
CA LEU A 12 17.95 -25.13 -9.86
C LEU A 12 16.65 -24.59 -10.48
N PHE A 13 15.73 -25.46 -10.91
CA PHE A 13 14.40 -25.03 -11.35
C PHE A 13 13.40 -24.87 -10.20
N LEU A 14 13.67 -25.45 -9.02
CA LEU A 14 12.82 -25.29 -7.84
C LEU A 14 13.03 -23.93 -7.12
N SER A 15 14.15 -23.24 -7.37
CA SER A 15 14.44 -21.92 -6.79
C SER A 15 13.91 -20.74 -7.61
N ALA A 16 13.42 -20.97 -8.84
CA ALA A 16 12.90 -19.94 -9.73
C ALA A 16 11.36 -19.76 -9.66
N ALA A 17 10.71 -20.33 -8.64
CA ALA A 17 9.28 -20.17 -8.39
C ALA A 17 8.96 -19.64 -6.98
N LEU A 18 9.92 -18.96 -6.33
CA LEU A 18 9.57 -17.93 -5.36
C LEU A 18 9.09 -16.71 -6.15
N SER A 19 7.94 -16.86 -6.83
CA SER A 19 7.09 -15.72 -7.15
C SER A 19 6.95 -14.96 -5.85
N SER A 20 7.52 -13.76 -5.79
CA SER A 20 7.33 -12.85 -4.69
C SER A 20 5.83 -12.71 -4.50
N SER A 21 5.28 -13.38 -3.49
CA SER A 21 3.97 -13.04 -2.99
C SER A 21 4.14 -11.63 -2.47
N VAL A 22 3.84 -10.66 -3.32
CA VAL A 22 3.51 -9.31 -2.89
C VAL A 22 2.27 -9.55 -2.03
N ALA A 23 2.48 -9.67 -0.72
CA ALA A 23 1.39 -9.58 0.23
C ALA A 23 0.65 -8.30 -0.15
N ASP A 24 -0.63 -8.46 -0.48
CA ASP A 24 -1.47 -7.39 -0.99
C ASP A 24 -1.34 -6.19 -0.05
N MET A 25 -0.79 -5.09 -0.57
CA MET A 25 -0.44 -3.94 0.25
C MET A 25 -1.73 -3.22 0.63
N SER A 26 -2.13 -3.45 1.88
CA SER A 26 -2.96 -2.63 2.76
C SER A 26 -4.33 -2.17 2.25
N ILE A 27 -5.31 -2.39 3.12
CA ILE A 27 -6.75 -2.41 2.89
C ILE A 27 -7.16 -3.76 2.29
N LEU A 28 -8.16 -4.39 2.89
CA LEU A 28 -8.53 -5.79 2.63
C LEU A 28 -9.28 -5.93 1.29
N THR A 29 -9.08 -7.06 0.59
CA THR A 29 -9.98 -7.54 -0.46
C THR A 29 -11.29 -7.96 0.19
N TYR A 30 -12.37 -7.26 -0.11
CA TYR A 30 -13.69 -7.55 0.46
C TYR A 30 -14.30 -8.75 -0.30
N ASP A 31 -14.01 -9.97 0.13
CA ASP A 31 -14.77 -11.15 -0.30
C ASP A 31 -16.04 -11.27 0.55
N GLU A 32 -17.20 -11.45 -0.11
CA GLU A 32 -18.54 -11.47 0.48
C GLU A 32 -18.78 -12.62 1.48
N ASN A 33 -17.78 -13.46 1.73
CA ASN A 33 -17.87 -14.67 2.55
C ASN A 33 -17.20 -14.58 3.94
N HIS A 34 -16.97 -13.38 4.49
CA HIS A 34 -16.53 -13.26 5.89
C HIS A 34 -17.69 -13.51 6.87
N HIS A 35 -18.13 -14.76 6.92
CA HIS A 35 -18.83 -15.31 8.07
C HIS A 35 -17.95 -15.11 9.32
N MET A 36 -18.51 -14.37 10.27
CA MET A 36 -18.00 -14.12 11.62
C MET A 36 -17.55 -15.43 12.29
N ASN A 37 -16.27 -15.77 12.21
CA ASN A 37 -15.69 -16.69 13.19
C ASN A 37 -15.28 -15.89 14.42
N SER A 38 -16.26 -15.71 15.30
CA SER A 38 -16.10 -15.19 16.66
C SER A 38 -15.28 -16.17 17.51
N GLN A 39 -13.97 -16.23 17.29
CA GLN A 39 -13.01 -16.87 18.19
C GLN A 39 -11.73 -16.04 18.29
N SER A 40 -11.84 -14.84 18.86
CA SER A 40 -10.70 -14.16 19.49
C SER A 40 -11.19 -13.36 20.68
N THR A 41 -11.10 -13.99 21.85
CA THR A 41 -11.57 -13.47 23.14
C THR A 41 -10.53 -12.51 23.72
N ASN A 42 -10.35 -11.30 23.16
CA ASN A 42 -9.90 -10.07 23.87
C ASN A 42 -9.80 -8.82 22.96
N TRP A 43 -10.62 -8.69 21.91
CA TRP A 43 -10.62 -7.50 21.05
C TRP A 43 -11.56 -6.41 21.59
N ARG A 44 -11.37 -5.15 21.15
CA ARG A 44 -12.22 -4.00 21.53
C ARG A 44 -13.71 -4.30 21.33
N THR A 45 -14.53 -3.77 22.23
CA THR A 45 -15.99 -3.85 22.13
C THR A 45 -16.52 -2.97 21.00
N ASP A 46 -17.72 -3.27 20.50
CA ASP A 46 -18.36 -2.47 19.46
C ASP A 46 -18.57 -1.01 19.87
N ALA A 47 -18.83 -0.75 21.16
CA ALA A 47 -18.96 0.61 21.70
C ALA A 47 -17.64 1.39 21.63
N GLU A 48 -16.52 0.74 21.96
CA GLU A 48 -15.19 1.36 21.86
C GLU A 48 -14.80 1.64 20.40
N VAL A 49 -15.07 0.69 19.50
CA VAL A 49 -14.81 0.87 18.07
C VAL A 49 -15.67 1.99 17.49
N LEU A 50 -16.93 2.09 17.92
CA LEU A 50 -17.83 3.17 17.51
C LEU A 50 -17.32 4.54 17.99
N ALA A 51 -16.88 4.66 19.24
CA ALA A 51 -16.31 5.91 19.76
C ALA A 51 -15.04 6.31 19.00
N LEU A 52 -14.16 5.35 18.67
CA LEU A 52 -12.99 5.60 17.82
C LEU A 52 -13.38 6.06 16.43
N TYR A 53 -14.40 5.44 15.83
CA TYR A 53 -14.91 5.81 14.52
C TYR A 53 -15.46 7.24 14.51
N GLU A 54 -16.27 7.62 15.49
CA GLU A 54 -16.81 8.98 15.59
C GLU A 54 -15.71 10.03 15.76
N SER A 55 -14.71 9.76 16.60
CA SER A 55 -13.53 10.63 16.74
C SER A 55 -12.76 10.75 15.42
N TRP A 56 -12.57 9.62 14.73
CA TRP A 56 -11.89 9.56 13.44
C TRP A 56 -12.64 10.34 12.36
N LEU A 57 -13.97 10.30 12.32
CA LEU A 57 -14.80 11.07 11.39
C LEU A 57 -14.59 12.57 11.58
N VAL A 58 -14.60 13.03 12.84
CA VAL A 58 -14.37 14.44 13.17
C VAL A 58 -12.95 14.87 12.79
N GLN A 59 -11.95 14.05 13.13
CA GLN A 59 -10.55 14.33 12.82
C GLN A 59 -10.29 14.48 11.31
N HIS A 60 -10.97 13.67 10.49
CA HIS A 60 -10.78 13.66 9.04
C HIS A 60 -11.85 14.44 8.26
N GLY A 61 -12.77 15.14 8.96
CA GLY A 61 -13.83 15.93 8.33
C GLY A 61 -14.80 15.12 7.47
N LYS A 62 -15.06 13.86 7.83
CA LYS A 62 -15.92 12.94 7.08
C LYS A 62 -17.37 13.05 7.57
N SER A 63 -18.32 13.06 6.64
CA SER A 63 -19.76 12.97 6.94
C SER A 63 -20.47 12.15 5.87
N TYR A 64 -21.45 11.34 6.28
CA TYR A 64 -22.26 10.51 5.39
C TYR A 64 -23.74 10.80 5.63
N ASN A 65 -24.48 11.06 4.54
CA ASN A 65 -25.89 11.45 4.61
C ASN A 65 -26.83 10.24 4.59
N ALA A 66 -26.38 9.10 4.02
CA ALA A 66 -27.17 7.88 3.94
C ALA A 66 -26.81 6.92 5.10
N LEU A 67 -27.82 6.48 5.86
CA LEU A 67 -27.64 5.54 6.98
C LEU A 67 -26.92 4.27 6.53
N HIS A 68 -27.34 3.69 5.39
CA HIS A 68 -26.73 2.49 4.83
C HIS A 68 -25.24 2.68 4.47
N GLU A 69 -24.87 3.86 3.98
CA GLU A 69 -23.47 4.16 3.66
C GLU A 69 -22.64 4.31 4.94
N LYS A 70 -23.17 4.99 5.97
CA LYS A 70 -22.49 5.12 7.26
C LYS A 70 -22.23 3.74 7.88
N ASP A 71 -23.20 2.85 7.85
CA ASP A 71 -23.06 1.49 8.40
C ASP A 71 -22.02 0.67 7.62
N LYS A 72 -22.04 0.74 6.28
CA LYS A 72 -21.02 0.10 5.43
C LYS A 72 -19.62 0.62 5.75
N ARG A 73 -19.45 1.93 5.83
CA ARG A 73 -18.16 2.60 6.13
C ARG A 73 -17.66 2.24 7.53
N PHE A 74 -18.55 2.10 8.49
CA PHE A 74 -18.22 1.64 9.84
C PHE A 74 -17.71 0.20 9.87
N GLN A 75 -18.34 -0.73 9.13
CA GLN A 75 -17.84 -2.11 9.05
C GLN A 75 -16.44 -2.17 8.43
N ILE A 76 -16.22 -1.45 7.32
CA ILE A 76 -14.90 -1.36 6.69
C ILE A 76 -13.86 -0.78 7.66
N PHE A 77 -14.22 0.27 8.40
CA PHE A 77 -13.35 0.86 9.41
C PHE A 77 -12.98 -0.13 10.52
N LYS A 78 -13.97 -0.89 11.02
CA LYS A 78 -13.76 -1.92 12.05
C LYS A 78 -12.79 -3.00 11.56
N ASP A 79 -12.95 -3.46 10.33
CA ASP A 79 -12.07 -4.48 9.73
C ASP A 79 -10.65 -3.95 9.52
N ASN A 80 -10.51 -2.71 9.01
CA ASN A 80 -9.21 -2.07 8.86
C ASN A 80 -8.51 -1.82 10.21
N LEU A 81 -9.26 -1.43 11.26
CA LEU A 81 -8.71 -1.27 12.61
C LEU A 81 -8.22 -2.60 13.18
N LYS A 82 -8.97 -3.68 12.97
CA LYS A 82 -8.57 -5.03 13.38
C LYS A 82 -7.27 -5.44 12.69
N TYR A 83 -7.21 -5.25 11.38
CA TYR A 83 -6.00 -5.52 10.60
C TYR A 83 -4.80 -4.71 11.13
N ILE A 84 -4.96 -3.41 11.37
CA ILE A 84 -3.88 -2.55 11.88
C ILE A 84 -3.29 -3.10 13.18
N ASP A 85 -4.12 -3.50 14.14
CA ASP A 85 -3.62 -3.98 15.42
C ASP A 85 -2.99 -5.37 15.33
N GLU A 86 -3.56 -6.27 14.52
CA GLU A 86 -2.96 -7.58 14.26
C GLU A 86 -1.57 -7.43 13.63
N GLN A 87 -1.43 -6.54 12.65
CA GLN A 87 -0.14 -6.26 12.01
C GLN A 87 0.85 -5.60 12.97
N ASN A 88 0.41 -4.61 13.74
CA ASN A 88 1.27 -3.89 14.69
C ASN A 88 1.67 -4.73 15.91
N ALA A 89 0.94 -5.81 16.22
CA ALA A 89 1.27 -6.75 17.28
C ALA A 89 2.38 -7.73 16.87
N MET A 90 2.65 -7.89 15.56
CA MET A 90 3.73 -8.75 15.09
C MET A 90 5.10 -8.08 15.29
N PRO A 91 6.08 -8.78 15.89
CA PRO A 91 7.38 -8.19 16.23
C PRO A 91 8.31 -7.98 15.04
N ASP A 92 8.06 -8.65 13.90
CA ASP A 92 9.00 -8.73 12.78
C ASP A 92 8.87 -7.59 11.76
N TRP A 93 8.04 -6.59 12.04
CA TRP A 93 7.72 -5.52 11.10
C TRP A 93 8.60 -4.28 11.36
N THR A 94 9.24 -3.78 10.30
CA THR A 94 10.07 -2.56 10.36
C THR A 94 9.25 -1.26 10.31
N TYR A 95 7.92 -1.38 10.17
CA TYR A 95 6.99 -0.27 10.10
C TYR A 95 5.73 -0.56 10.90
N LYS A 96 4.95 0.49 11.16
CA LYS A 96 3.66 0.41 11.85
C LYS A 96 2.57 0.99 10.98
N LEU A 97 1.39 0.38 11.03
CA LEU A 97 0.18 0.88 10.41
C LEU A 97 -0.56 1.83 11.36
N GLY A 98 -1.36 2.73 10.79
CA GLY A 98 -2.17 3.66 11.55
C GLY A 98 -3.49 3.99 10.84
N LEU A 99 -4.42 4.57 11.58
CA LEU A 99 -5.69 5.04 11.03
C LEU A 99 -5.48 6.29 10.19
N THR A 100 -5.43 6.10 8.87
CA THR A 100 -5.32 7.20 7.90
C THR A 100 -6.71 7.67 7.46
N ARG A 101 -6.77 8.71 6.61
CA ARG A 101 -8.01 9.20 5.96
C ARG A 101 -8.71 8.17 5.05
N PHE A 102 -8.07 7.03 4.79
CA PHE A 102 -8.53 5.95 3.94
C PHE A 102 -9.04 4.74 4.74
N ALA A 103 -9.10 4.84 6.08
CA ALA A 103 -9.52 3.74 6.94
C ALA A 103 -10.97 3.28 6.71
N ASP A 104 -11.80 4.07 6.01
CA ASP A 104 -13.19 3.76 5.63
C ASP A 104 -13.35 3.15 4.23
N LEU A 105 -12.25 2.89 3.53
CA LEU A 105 -12.25 2.36 2.15
C LEU A 105 -11.82 0.89 2.13
N THR A 106 -12.30 0.14 1.14
CA THR A 106 -11.75 -1.17 0.76
C THR A 106 -10.55 -1.02 -0.19
N ASN A 107 -9.79 -2.10 -0.42
CA ASN A 107 -8.56 -2.02 -1.22
C ASN A 107 -8.91 -1.59 -2.63
N GLU A 108 -9.96 -2.21 -3.15
CA GLU A 108 -10.49 -1.96 -4.47
C GLU A 108 -11.01 -0.53 -4.61
N GLU A 109 -11.71 -0.01 -3.60
CA GLU A 109 -12.13 1.40 -3.57
C GLU A 109 -10.92 2.34 -3.56
N TYR A 110 -9.91 2.06 -2.73
CA TYR A 110 -8.70 2.86 -2.68
C TYR A 110 -7.94 2.84 -4.02
N ARG A 111 -7.77 1.66 -4.61
CA ARG A 111 -7.12 1.48 -5.91
C ARG A 111 -7.87 2.19 -7.03
N SER A 112 -9.19 2.04 -7.09
CA SER A 112 -10.00 2.65 -8.15
C SER A 112 -10.03 4.18 -8.08
N MET A 113 -9.97 4.76 -6.88
CA MET A 113 -10.05 6.22 -6.68
C MET A 113 -8.68 6.92 -6.72
N TYR A 114 -7.63 6.30 -6.17
CA TYR A 114 -6.35 6.97 -5.91
C TYR A 114 -5.18 6.45 -6.75
N LEU A 115 -5.25 5.22 -7.29
CA LEU A 115 -4.23 4.69 -8.19
C LEU A 115 -4.67 4.90 -9.64
N GLY A 116 -4.20 5.97 -10.28
CA GLY A 116 -4.48 6.21 -11.71
C GLY A 116 -3.27 6.09 -12.64
N THR A 117 -2.26 5.32 -12.24
CA THR A 117 -1.16 4.96 -13.14
C THR A 117 -1.66 4.00 -14.22
N LYS A 118 -1.98 4.54 -15.40
CA LYS A 118 -2.00 3.73 -16.62
C LYS A 118 -0.55 3.43 -16.97
N ILE A 119 -0.14 2.18 -16.80
CA ILE A 119 1.10 1.71 -17.43
C ILE A 119 0.80 1.66 -18.92
N ASP A 120 1.10 2.74 -19.63
CA ASP A 120 1.14 2.70 -21.09
C ASP A 120 2.05 1.51 -21.46
N GLY A 121 1.52 0.61 -22.31
CA GLY A 121 2.24 -0.58 -22.78
C GLY A 121 3.65 -0.23 -23.25
N PRO A 122 4.55 -1.22 -23.36
CA PRO A 122 6.00 -1.02 -23.40
C PRO A 122 6.37 0.21 -24.24
N ARG A 123 6.71 1.32 -23.55
CA ARG A 123 7.19 2.53 -24.20
C ARG A 123 8.36 2.09 -25.05
N LYS A 124 8.29 2.32 -26.37
CA LYS A 124 9.42 2.08 -27.27
C LYS A 124 10.55 2.98 -26.79
N LEU A 125 11.42 2.44 -25.93
CA LEU A 125 12.65 3.11 -25.53
C LEU A 125 13.39 3.43 -26.82
N SER A 126 13.72 4.71 -27.00
CA SER A 126 14.55 5.14 -28.12
C SER A 126 15.79 4.25 -28.17
N LYS A 127 16.11 3.70 -29.34
CA LYS A 127 17.34 2.92 -29.55
C LYS A 127 18.59 3.78 -29.36
N ASN A 128 18.45 5.11 -29.44
CA ASN A 128 19.52 6.04 -29.20
C ASN A 128 19.66 6.24 -27.69
N LYS A 129 20.62 5.55 -27.08
CA LYS A 129 21.03 5.79 -25.70
C LYS A 129 21.75 7.13 -25.62
N SER A 130 21.35 7.96 -24.65
CA SER A 130 22.02 9.21 -24.32
C SER A 130 22.85 9.02 -23.06
N ASP A 131 24.09 9.49 -23.07
CA ASP A 131 24.95 9.47 -21.88
C ASP A 131 24.61 10.58 -20.87
N ARG A 132 23.51 11.32 -21.07
CA ARG A 132 23.09 12.45 -20.23
C ARG A 132 23.00 12.13 -18.74
N TYR A 133 22.64 10.89 -18.40
CA TYR A 133 22.52 10.41 -17.02
C TYR A 133 23.50 9.27 -16.71
N ALA A 134 24.51 9.05 -17.55
CA ALA A 134 25.50 8.01 -17.33
C ALA A 134 26.40 8.40 -16.14
N PRO A 135 26.56 7.52 -15.13
CA PRO A 135 27.48 7.76 -14.03
C PRO A 135 28.92 7.80 -14.56
N LYS A 136 29.76 8.66 -13.98
CA LYS A 136 31.16 8.76 -14.38
C LYS A 136 32.03 7.92 -13.44
N VAL A 137 33.07 7.32 -14.00
CA VAL A 137 34.05 6.57 -13.21
C VAL A 137 34.77 7.55 -12.29
N GLY A 138 34.73 7.29 -10.97
CA GLY A 138 35.34 8.14 -9.95
C GLY A 138 34.37 9.07 -9.21
N ASP A 139 33.07 9.02 -9.50
CA ASP A 139 32.06 9.78 -8.74
C ASP A 139 32.01 9.29 -7.28
N ILE A 140 32.25 10.19 -6.33
CA ILE A 140 32.10 9.93 -4.89
C ILE A 140 30.67 10.30 -4.50
N LEU A 141 29.88 9.30 -4.12
CA LEU A 141 28.50 9.50 -3.72
C LEU A 141 28.39 9.62 -2.19
N PRO A 142 27.50 10.49 -1.69
CA PRO A 142 27.19 10.54 -0.26
C PRO A 142 26.47 9.27 0.20
N GLU A 143 26.60 8.94 1.49
CA GLU A 143 25.94 7.78 2.11
C GLU A 143 24.41 7.93 2.14
N SER A 144 23.90 9.15 2.32
CA SER A 144 22.47 9.46 2.26
C SER A 144 22.24 10.85 1.67
N VAL A 145 21.08 11.05 1.05
CA VAL A 145 20.65 12.34 0.50
C VAL A 145 19.20 12.59 0.90
N ASP A 146 18.96 13.69 1.62
CA ASP A 146 17.62 14.22 1.85
C ASP A 146 17.45 15.56 1.13
N TRP A 147 16.59 15.58 0.10
CA TRP A 147 16.30 16.78 -0.68
C TRP A 147 15.43 17.79 0.08
N ARG A 148 14.76 17.41 1.18
CA ARG A 148 13.99 18.32 2.03
C ARG A 148 14.91 19.33 2.71
N GLU A 149 16.08 18.88 3.16
CA GLU A 149 17.09 19.75 3.79
C GLU A 149 17.68 20.78 2.83
N LYS A 150 17.61 20.50 1.52
CA LYS A 150 18.11 21.39 0.47
C LYS A 150 17.11 22.49 0.10
N GLY A 151 15.89 22.46 0.63
CA GLY A 151 14.87 23.49 0.36
C GLY A 151 14.38 23.53 -1.10
N VAL A 152 14.65 22.48 -1.88
CA VAL A 152 14.25 22.39 -3.30
C VAL A 152 12.87 21.75 -3.49
N LEU A 153 12.25 21.25 -2.42
CA LEU A 153 10.97 20.57 -2.45
C LEU A 153 9.83 21.53 -2.10
N VAL A 154 8.74 21.42 -2.85
CA VAL A 154 7.45 22.04 -2.49
C VAL A 154 6.75 21.19 -1.42
N GLY A 155 5.84 21.81 -0.66
CA GLY A 155 5.04 21.10 0.34
C GLY A 155 4.25 19.93 -0.26
N VAL A 156 3.97 18.92 0.57
CA VAL A 156 3.19 17.74 0.18
C VAL A 156 1.80 18.19 -0.25
N LYS A 157 1.36 17.73 -1.42
CA LYS A 157 0.04 18.05 -2.01
C LYS A 157 -0.91 16.88 -1.88
N ASP A 158 -2.21 17.17 -1.86
CA ASP A 158 -3.29 16.19 -1.95
C ASP A 158 -3.79 16.10 -3.40
N GLN A 159 -3.72 14.91 -4.01
CA GLN A 159 -4.24 14.66 -5.36
C GLN A 159 -5.78 14.60 -5.41
N GLY A 160 -6.45 14.54 -4.25
CA GLY A 160 -7.89 14.35 -4.16
C GLY A 160 -8.32 13.00 -4.76
N GLN A 161 -9.54 12.94 -5.29
CA GLN A 161 -10.08 11.74 -5.95
C GLN A 161 -9.70 11.64 -7.43
N CYS A 162 -8.74 12.46 -7.88
CA CYS A 162 -8.28 12.41 -9.26
C CYS A 162 -7.11 11.42 -9.34
N GLY A 163 -7.26 10.36 -10.14
CA GLY A 163 -6.19 9.38 -10.40
C GLY A 163 -4.97 9.92 -11.15
N GLU A 164 -4.85 11.23 -11.36
CA GLU A 164 -3.75 11.82 -12.11
C GLU A 164 -2.46 11.95 -11.28
N LEU A 165 -1.85 10.82 -10.93
CA LEU A 165 -0.48 10.78 -10.40
C LEU A 165 0.57 11.29 -11.43
N LEU A 166 0.20 11.39 -12.71
CA LEU A 166 1.13 11.68 -13.82
C LEU A 166 1.10 13.12 -14.36
N ARG A 167 0.21 14.03 -13.89
CA ARG A 167 0.07 15.37 -14.52
C ARG A 167 0.68 16.56 -13.78
N SER A 168 1.30 16.41 -12.62
CA SER A 168 1.71 17.59 -11.82
C SER A 168 3.22 17.76 -11.60
N PHE A 169 4.06 17.52 -12.60
CA PHE A 169 5.42 18.07 -12.61
C PHE A 169 5.83 18.50 -14.03
N SER A 170 5.41 19.70 -14.44
CA SER A 170 6.15 20.49 -15.42
C SER A 170 7.01 21.46 -14.61
N PHE A 171 8.33 21.26 -14.66
CA PHE A 171 9.33 22.25 -14.28
C PHE A 171 9.66 23.10 -15.51
#